data_AF-A0A2H4VHC7-F1
#
_entry.id   AF-A0A2H4VHC7-F1
#
_cell.length_a   1.000
_cell.length_b   1.000
_cell.length_c   1.000
_cell.angle_alpha   90.00
_cell.angle_beta   90.00
_cell.angle_gamma   90.00
#
_symmetry.space_group_name_H-M   'P 1'
#
loop_
_entity.id
_entity.type
_entity.pdbx_description
1 polymer ?
#
loop_
_entity_poly.entity_id
_entity_poly.type
_entity_poly.pdbx_seq_one_letter_code
_entity_poly.pdbx_strand_id
1 'polypeptide(L)'
;MGEIAINIKAVNQPGVLRDITELTAQCETNITYTHMFIEDKYHASLYMELEAVENVQKLMENIGKLEAVRSVEECPTLQDVYGKRIIIIGGGAQVAMVAQGAITEADRHNIRGEHISVDTIPLVGEEDLSEAVSAVGRLPRVGALVLAGSLMGGKITQAIKEIKKDHEVIVISLNMPGSVTKKADLVVTDPIQAGVMAVMAVADTAIFDIKKLGQKRF
;
A
#
# COMPACT_ATOMS: atom_id res chain seq x y z
N MET A 1 -1.20 12.45 -18.65
CA MET A 1 0.16 11.98 -18.97
C MET A 1 0.32 10.62 -18.32
N GLY A 2 0.95 9.65 -18.99
CA GLY A 2 1.19 8.34 -18.38
C GLY A 2 2.30 8.45 -17.34
N GLU A 3 2.13 7.76 -16.22
CA GLU A 3 3.21 7.50 -15.27
C GLU A 3 4.09 6.38 -15.81
N ILE A 4 5.40 6.47 -15.61
CA ILE A 4 6.35 5.42 -15.98
C ILE A 4 7.09 4.94 -14.74
N ALA A 5 7.65 3.74 -14.78
CA ALA A 5 8.56 3.28 -13.75
C ALA A 5 9.91 2.85 -14.32
N ILE A 6 10.97 3.17 -13.57
CA ILE A 6 12.33 2.71 -13.86
C ILE A 6 12.92 2.04 -12.62
N ASN A 7 13.70 1.00 -12.87
CA ASN A 7 14.53 0.35 -11.87
C ASN A 7 16.01 0.59 -12.19
N ILE A 8 16.75 1.07 -11.20
CA ILE A 8 18.15 1.46 -11.32
C ILE A 8 18.95 0.60 -10.37
N LYS A 9 19.96 -0.11 -10.89
CA LYS A 9 20.99 -0.74 -10.07
C LYS A 9 22.19 0.18 -9.99
N ALA A 10 22.64 0.46 -8.78
CA ALA A 10 23.76 1.37 -8.55
C ALA A 10 24.70 0.85 -7.44
N VAL A 11 25.88 1.44 -7.34
CA VAL A 11 26.82 1.18 -6.27
C VAL A 11 26.28 1.76 -4.96
N ASN A 12 26.42 1.03 -3.86
CA ASN A 12 26.05 1.48 -2.53
C ASN A 12 27.09 2.47 -1.97
N GLN A 13 26.99 3.74 -2.35
CA GLN A 13 27.87 4.82 -1.91
C GLN A 13 27.10 6.09 -1.52
N PRO A 14 27.67 6.93 -0.62
CA PRO A 14 27.08 8.23 -0.30
C PRO A 14 26.95 9.12 -1.55
N GLY A 15 25.80 9.77 -1.71
CA GLY A 15 25.55 10.73 -2.80
C GLY A 15 24.86 10.15 -4.03
N VAL A 16 24.81 8.82 -4.20
CA VAL A 16 24.24 8.21 -5.41
C VAL A 16 22.77 8.58 -5.63
N LEU A 17 21.93 8.52 -4.58
CA LEU A 17 20.53 8.95 -4.69
C LEU A 17 20.40 10.44 -5.02
N ARG A 18 21.26 11.29 -4.44
CA ARG A 18 21.29 12.73 -4.72
C ARG A 18 21.58 12.96 -6.19
N ASP A 19 22.60 12.32 -6.74
CA ASP A 19 23.03 12.54 -8.12
C ASP A 19 21.96 12.08 -9.13
N ILE A 20 21.28 10.95 -8.86
CA ILE A 20 20.16 10.46 -9.68
C ILE A 20 18.96 11.42 -9.63
N THR A 21 18.59 11.88 -8.42
CA THR A 21 17.45 12.80 -8.24
C THR A 21 17.74 14.21 -8.77
N GLU A 22 18.97 14.69 -8.68
CA GLU A 22 19.41 15.95 -9.30
C GLU A 22 19.28 15.89 -10.82
N LEU A 23 19.73 14.80 -11.45
CA LEU A 23 19.59 14.60 -12.89
C LEU A 23 18.12 14.49 -13.31
N THR A 24 17.29 13.82 -12.52
CA THR A 24 15.83 13.73 -12.75
C THR A 24 15.20 15.12 -12.73
N ALA A 25 15.58 15.96 -11.76
CA ALA A 25 15.11 17.34 -11.68
C ALA A 25 15.59 18.22 -12.85
N GLN A 26 16.83 18.05 -13.31
CA GLN A 26 17.36 18.74 -14.50
C GLN A 26 16.62 18.36 -15.79
N CYS A 27 15.99 17.18 -15.83
CA CYS A 27 15.13 16.74 -16.93
C CYS A 27 13.67 17.19 -16.75
N GLU A 28 13.38 18.11 -15.83
CA GLU A 28 12.05 18.63 -15.51
C GLU A 28 11.00 17.53 -15.24
N THR A 29 11.47 16.38 -14.74
CA THR A 29 10.66 15.21 -14.45
C THR A 29 10.24 15.20 -12.99
N ASN A 30 8.97 14.92 -12.71
CA ASN A 30 8.46 14.81 -11.35
C ASN A 30 8.57 13.36 -10.84
N ILE A 31 8.96 13.18 -9.59
CA ILE A 31 9.00 11.86 -8.94
C ILE A 31 7.72 11.71 -8.12
N THR A 32 6.89 10.73 -8.46
CA THR A 32 5.64 10.42 -7.74
C THR A 32 5.86 9.42 -6.62
N TYR A 33 6.71 8.43 -6.86
CA TYR A 33 7.08 7.44 -5.86
C TYR A 33 8.53 6.99 -6.05
N THR A 34 9.20 6.69 -4.95
CA THR A 34 10.52 6.07 -5.00
C THR A 34 10.72 5.13 -3.82
N HIS A 35 11.46 4.05 -4.04
CA HIS A 35 11.93 3.19 -2.98
C HIS A 35 13.34 2.71 -3.27
N MET A 36 14.16 2.62 -2.23
CA MET A 36 15.54 2.18 -2.33
C MET A 36 15.81 1.12 -1.27
N PHE A 37 16.55 0.09 -1.64
CA PHE A 37 17.07 -0.90 -0.71
C PHE A 37 18.44 -1.38 -1.15
N ILE A 38 19.17 -1.94 -0.20
CA ILE A 38 20.50 -2.48 -0.42
C ILE A 38 20.35 -3.96 -0.84
N GLU A 39 20.82 -4.31 -2.05
CA GLU A 39 20.83 -5.70 -2.52
C GLU A 39 21.96 -6.48 -1.82
N ASP A 40 23.14 -5.87 -1.72
CA ASP A 40 24.32 -6.44 -1.06
C ASP A 40 25.27 -5.35 -0.55
N LYS A 41 26.45 -5.74 -0.03
CA LYS A 41 27.44 -4.80 0.51
C LYS A 41 27.85 -3.69 -0.47
N TYR A 42 27.80 -3.95 -1.78
CA TYR A 42 28.30 -3.10 -2.85
C TYR A 42 27.21 -2.52 -3.74
N HIS A 43 25.99 -3.09 -3.74
CA HIS A 43 24.92 -2.72 -4.66
C HIS A 43 23.64 -2.28 -3.95
N ALA A 44 22.97 -1.31 -4.55
CA ALA A 44 21.65 -0.84 -4.17
C ALA A 44 20.71 -0.85 -5.39
N SER A 45 19.44 -1.11 -5.14
CA SER A 45 18.36 -1.00 -6.10
C SER A 45 17.49 0.19 -5.76
N LEU A 46 17.27 1.04 -6.74
CA LEU A 46 16.44 2.23 -6.66
C LEU A 46 15.32 2.12 -7.69
N TYR A 47 14.10 2.10 -7.20
CA TYR A 47 12.90 2.12 -8.00
C TYR A 47 12.31 3.54 -7.98
N MET A 48 11.89 4.05 -9.13
CA MET A 48 11.28 5.37 -9.27
C MET A 48 10.07 5.29 -10.21
N GLU A 49 8.95 5.84 -9.75
CA GLU A 49 7.80 6.18 -10.58
C GLU A 49 7.85 7.68 -10.88
N LEU A 50 7.62 8.01 -12.15
CA LEU A 50 7.90 9.33 -12.71
C LEU A 50 6.72 9.82 -13.53
N GLU A 51 6.42 11.11 -13.39
CA GLU A 51 5.44 11.84 -14.18
C GLU A 51 6.11 12.94 -15.03
N ALA A 52 5.40 13.38 -16.07
CA ALA A 52 5.83 14.43 -16.99
C ALA A 52 7.13 14.12 -17.75
N VAL A 53 7.41 12.84 -18.03
CA VAL A 53 8.59 12.44 -18.80
C VAL A 53 8.34 12.65 -20.31
N GLU A 54 9.03 13.62 -20.91
CA GLU A 54 8.94 13.87 -22.36
C GLU A 54 9.64 12.78 -23.19
N ASN A 55 10.79 12.31 -22.72
CA ASN A 55 11.61 11.33 -23.43
C ASN A 55 12.28 10.34 -22.44
N VAL A 56 11.65 9.18 -22.29
CA VAL A 56 12.06 8.11 -21.37
C VAL A 56 13.46 7.61 -21.72
N GLN A 57 13.73 7.35 -23.00
CA GLN A 57 15.02 6.80 -23.45
C GLN A 57 16.17 7.76 -23.11
N LYS A 58 15.99 9.06 -23.35
CA LYS A 58 17.01 10.08 -23.04
C LYS A 58 17.26 10.19 -21.54
N LEU A 59 16.21 10.10 -20.72
CA LEU A 59 16.35 10.10 -19.25
C LEU A 59 17.16 8.89 -18.79
N MET A 60 16.80 7.68 -19.25
CA MET A 60 17.51 6.45 -18.91
C MET A 60 18.98 6.48 -19.37
N GLU A 61 19.25 6.97 -20.58
CA GLU A 61 20.60 7.15 -21.10
C GLU A 61 21.43 8.13 -20.26
N ASN A 62 20.82 9.21 -19.78
CA ASN A 62 21.51 10.19 -18.94
C ASN A 62 21.82 9.62 -17.55
N ILE A 63 20.86 8.94 -16.91
CA ILE A 63 21.08 8.25 -15.63
C ILE A 63 22.16 7.18 -15.80
N GLY A 64 22.14 6.42 -16.90
CA GLY A 64 23.12 5.38 -17.20
C GLY A 64 24.55 5.88 -17.41
N LYS A 65 24.76 7.19 -17.63
CA LYS A 65 26.11 7.79 -17.74
C LYS A 65 26.76 8.07 -16.38
N LEU A 66 26.01 8.02 -15.28
CA LEU A 66 26.56 8.20 -13.94
C LEU A 66 27.47 7.02 -13.60
N GLU A 67 28.70 7.29 -13.14
CA GLU A 67 29.70 6.25 -12.83
C GLU A 67 29.19 5.21 -11.81
N ALA A 68 28.34 5.65 -10.87
CA ALA A 68 27.75 4.80 -9.85
C ALA A 68 26.63 3.89 -10.37
N VAL A 69 26.07 4.15 -11.56
CA VAL A 69 24.95 3.37 -12.12
C VAL A 69 25.48 2.16 -12.91
N ARG A 70 24.86 1.00 -12.69
CA ARG A 70 25.20 -0.27 -13.34
C ARG A 70 24.21 -0.65 -14.42
N SER A 71 22.93 -0.44 -14.17
CA SER A 71 21.87 -0.63 -15.16
C SER A 71 20.67 0.25 -14.86
N VAL A 72 19.92 0.58 -15.90
CA VAL A 72 18.63 1.27 -15.84
C VAL A 72 17.66 0.52 -16.76
N GLU A 73 16.54 0.09 -16.21
CA GLU A 73 15.53 -0.68 -16.94
C GLU A 73 14.15 -0.05 -16.73
N GLU A 74 13.38 0.09 -17.80
CA GLU A 74 11.97 0.45 -17.70
C GLU A 74 11.16 -0.76 -17.24
N CYS A 75 10.24 -0.55 -16.32
CA CYS A 75 9.37 -1.58 -15.79
C CYS A 75 7.94 -1.05 -15.61
N PRO A 76 6.93 -1.94 -15.44
CA PRO A 76 5.59 -1.51 -15.09
C PRO A 76 5.55 -0.91 -13.67
N THR A 77 4.59 0.01 -13.42
CA THR A 77 4.44 0.62 -12.10
C THR A 77 3.98 -0.41 -11.05
N LEU A 78 4.16 -0.12 -9.76
CA LEU A 78 3.63 -0.98 -8.70
C LEU A 78 2.11 -0.97 -8.69
N GLN A 79 1.49 0.11 -9.15
CA GLN A 79 0.05 0.20 -9.35
C GLN A 79 -0.39 -0.71 -10.52
N ASP A 80 0.37 -0.78 -11.62
CA ASP A 80 0.04 -1.66 -12.75
C ASP A 80 0.21 -3.14 -12.42
N VAL A 81 1.17 -3.51 -11.56
CA VAL A 81 1.43 -4.93 -11.23
C VAL A 81 0.65 -5.38 -10.00
N TYR A 82 0.73 -4.63 -8.91
CA TYR A 82 0.16 -5.02 -7.61
C TYR A 82 -1.08 -4.23 -7.23
N GLY A 83 -1.39 -3.14 -7.94
CA GLY A 83 -2.60 -2.36 -7.77
C GLY A 83 -2.81 -1.82 -6.37
N LYS A 84 -4.07 -1.73 -5.94
CA LYS A 84 -4.42 -1.23 -4.60
C LYS A 84 -4.19 -2.32 -3.55
N ARG A 85 -3.91 -1.92 -2.31
CA ARG A 85 -3.58 -2.87 -1.23
C ARG A 85 -4.62 -2.88 -0.14
N ILE A 86 -4.96 -4.07 0.31
CA ILE A 86 -5.72 -4.30 1.53
C ILE A 86 -4.77 -4.84 2.59
N ILE A 87 -4.72 -4.18 3.74
CA ILE A 87 -3.90 -4.60 4.87
C ILE A 87 -4.80 -5.26 5.91
N ILE A 88 -4.45 -6.46 6.36
CA ILE A 88 -5.19 -7.19 7.40
C ILE A 88 -4.28 -7.42 8.60
N ILE A 89 -4.71 -6.92 9.77
CA ILE A 89 -3.94 -6.98 11.02
C ILE A 89 -4.81 -7.55 12.14
N GLY A 90 -4.26 -8.47 12.94
CA GLY A 90 -4.88 -8.95 14.16
C GLY A 90 -4.55 -10.40 14.51
N GLY A 91 -5.50 -11.10 15.15
CA GLY A 91 -5.31 -12.48 15.58
C GLY A 91 -5.25 -13.45 14.39
N GLY A 92 -4.24 -14.33 14.36
CA GLY A 92 -3.92 -15.15 13.18
C GLY A 92 -5.11 -15.93 12.58
N ALA A 93 -5.99 -16.51 13.40
CA ALA A 93 -7.17 -17.22 12.90
C ALA A 93 -8.18 -16.28 12.21
N GLN A 94 -8.42 -15.09 12.77
CA GLN A 94 -9.34 -14.12 12.18
C GLN A 94 -8.73 -13.46 10.95
N VAL A 95 -7.43 -13.15 10.99
CA VAL A 95 -6.67 -12.65 9.83
C VAL A 95 -6.79 -13.61 8.65
N ALA A 96 -6.62 -14.92 8.88
CA ALA A 96 -6.74 -15.93 7.82
C ALA A 96 -8.15 -15.98 7.21
N MET A 97 -9.20 -15.90 8.02
CA MET A 97 -10.58 -15.90 7.52
C MET A 97 -10.91 -14.64 6.70
N VAL A 98 -10.44 -13.46 7.15
CA VAL A 98 -10.58 -12.22 6.38
C VAL A 98 -9.79 -12.31 5.08
N ALA A 99 -8.57 -12.82 5.13
CA ALA A 99 -7.72 -13.00 3.95
C ALA A 99 -8.39 -13.91 2.92
N GLN A 100 -9.03 -15.01 3.35
CA GLN A 100 -9.75 -15.90 2.44
C GLN A 100 -10.84 -15.15 1.65
N GLY A 101 -11.66 -14.33 2.32
CA GLY A 101 -12.69 -13.53 1.66
C GLY A 101 -12.11 -12.47 0.73
N ALA A 102 -11.07 -11.75 1.19
CA ALA A 102 -10.41 -10.72 0.40
C ALA A 102 -9.71 -11.30 -0.83
N ILE A 103 -8.98 -12.41 -0.71
CA ILE A 103 -8.32 -13.06 -1.86
C ILE A 103 -9.36 -13.55 -2.88
N THR A 104 -10.45 -14.16 -2.42
CA THR A 104 -11.51 -14.66 -3.31
C THR A 104 -12.16 -13.53 -4.10
N GLU A 105 -12.41 -12.38 -3.48
CA GLU A 105 -12.99 -11.24 -4.17
C GLU A 105 -11.95 -10.55 -5.07
N ALA A 106 -10.73 -10.34 -4.59
CA ALA A 106 -9.66 -9.72 -5.36
C ALA A 106 -9.37 -10.50 -6.65
N ASP A 107 -9.35 -11.83 -6.61
CA ASP A 107 -9.14 -12.67 -7.80
C ASP A 107 -10.17 -12.40 -8.91
N ARG A 108 -11.45 -12.21 -8.54
CA ARG A 108 -12.52 -11.86 -9.49
C ARG A 108 -12.28 -10.50 -10.17
N HIS A 109 -11.76 -9.53 -9.44
CA HIS A 109 -11.43 -8.20 -9.95
C HIS A 109 -10.15 -8.22 -10.81
N ASN A 110 -9.11 -8.95 -10.35
CA ASN A 110 -7.81 -9.10 -10.99
C ASN A 110 -7.92 -9.69 -12.40
N ILE A 111 -8.71 -10.74 -12.59
CA ILE A 111 -8.92 -11.37 -13.91
C ILE A 111 -9.61 -10.41 -14.90
N ARG A 112 -10.25 -9.33 -14.43
CA ARG A 112 -10.94 -8.32 -15.25
C ARG A 112 -10.10 -7.06 -15.50
N GLY A 113 -8.85 -7.04 -15.05
CA GLY A 113 -7.87 -5.98 -15.34
C GLY A 113 -7.67 -4.95 -14.24
N GLU A 114 -8.43 -5.00 -13.13
CA GLU A 114 -8.16 -4.17 -11.94
C GLU A 114 -7.31 -4.99 -10.97
N HIS A 115 -6.15 -4.48 -10.53
CA HIS A 115 -5.31 -5.21 -9.58
C HIS A 115 -5.54 -4.77 -8.13
N ILE A 116 -5.72 -5.76 -7.25
CA ILE A 116 -5.85 -5.60 -5.81
C ILE A 116 -5.03 -6.70 -5.13
N SER A 117 -4.09 -6.30 -4.26
CA SER A 117 -3.30 -7.21 -3.43
C SER A 117 -3.82 -7.24 -1.99
N VAL A 118 -3.59 -8.38 -1.32
CA VAL A 118 -3.99 -8.60 0.07
C VAL A 118 -2.74 -8.95 0.88
N ASP A 119 -2.39 -8.06 1.79
CA ASP A 119 -1.20 -8.18 2.62
C ASP A 119 -1.64 -8.37 4.08
N THR A 120 -1.04 -9.33 4.78
CA THR A 120 -1.50 -9.69 6.13
C THR A 120 -0.35 -9.82 7.10
N ILE A 121 -0.58 -9.46 8.36
CA ILE A 121 0.34 -9.74 9.45
C ILE A 121 -0.43 -10.14 10.71
N PRO A 122 -0.16 -11.34 11.28
CA PRO A 122 -0.74 -11.73 12.56
C PRO A 122 0.01 -11.03 13.70
N LEU A 123 -0.69 -10.21 14.47
CA LEU A 123 -0.15 -9.46 15.62
C LEU A 123 -1.15 -9.47 16.78
N VAL A 124 -0.62 -9.44 18.00
CA VAL A 124 -1.39 -9.35 19.24
C VAL A 124 -0.70 -8.37 20.19
N GLY A 125 -1.45 -7.81 21.13
CA GLY A 125 -0.95 -6.79 22.06
C GLY A 125 -1.27 -5.38 21.59
N GLU A 126 -1.65 -4.51 22.53
CA GLU A 126 -2.14 -3.16 22.21
C GLU A 126 -1.06 -2.28 21.56
N GLU A 127 0.18 -2.35 22.04
CA GLU A 127 1.30 -1.57 21.51
C GLU A 127 1.64 -1.98 20.08
N ASP A 128 1.92 -3.27 19.86
CA ASP A 128 2.30 -3.82 18.55
C ASP A 128 1.21 -3.56 17.50
N LEU A 129 -0.06 -3.75 17.89
CA LEU A 129 -1.20 -3.44 17.01
C LEU A 129 -1.29 -1.94 16.72
N SER A 130 -1.08 -1.08 17.71
CA SER A 130 -1.11 0.37 17.51
C SER A 130 0.00 0.84 16.58
N GLU A 131 1.21 0.31 16.73
CA GLU A 131 2.35 0.63 15.88
C GLU A 131 2.13 0.14 14.45
N ALA A 132 1.68 -1.11 14.29
CA ALA A 132 1.39 -1.68 12.98
C ALA A 132 0.28 -0.92 12.27
N VAL A 133 -0.78 -0.52 12.99
CA VAL A 133 -1.83 0.34 12.44
C VAL A 133 -1.20 1.67 12.00
N SER A 134 -0.48 2.39 12.86
CA SER A 134 0.18 3.66 12.51
C SER A 134 1.09 3.53 11.27
N ALA A 135 1.79 2.42 11.11
CA ALA A 135 2.65 2.15 9.96
C ALA A 135 1.90 2.06 8.62
N VAL A 136 0.60 1.76 8.63
CA VAL A 136 -0.22 1.70 7.41
C VAL A 136 -0.23 3.05 6.67
N GLY A 137 -0.18 4.18 7.37
CA GLY A 137 -0.12 5.51 6.73
C GLY A 137 1.16 5.75 5.91
N ARG A 138 2.21 4.93 6.13
CA ARG A 138 3.49 5.02 5.40
C ARG A 138 3.61 3.98 4.28
N LEU A 139 2.59 3.12 4.10
CA LEU A 139 2.58 2.14 3.03
C LEU A 139 1.97 2.76 1.76
N PRO A 140 2.63 2.64 0.60
CA PRO A 140 2.05 3.11 -0.65
C PRO A 140 0.87 2.21 -1.05
N ARG A 141 -0.08 2.78 -1.80
CA ARG A 141 -1.23 2.09 -2.43
C ARG A 141 -2.27 1.50 -1.48
N VAL A 142 -2.24 1.79 -0.18
CA VAL A 142 -3.25 1.26 0.75
C VAL A 142 -4.61 1.89 0.48
N GLY A 143 -5.60 1.05 0.15
CA GLY A 143 -7.00 1.45 0.03
C GLY A 143 -7.82 1.11 1.27
N ALA A 144 -7.50 0.00 1.95
CA ALA A 144 -8.24 -0.44 3.13
C ALA A 144 -7.34 -1.12 4.18
N LEU A 145 -7.74 -0.97 5.44
CA LEU A 145 -7.22 -1.65 6.62
C LEU A 145 -8.35 -2.44 7.28
N VAL A 146 -8.16 -3.74 7.47
CA VAL A 146 -9.08 -4.63 8.20
C VAL A 146 -8.47 -5.06 9.52
N LEU A 147 -9.17 -4.75 10.62
CA LEU A 147 -8.80 -5.12 11.98
C LEU A 147 -9.55 -6.38 12.42
N ALA A 148 -8.81 -7.49 12.47
CA ALA A 148 -9.32 -8.82 12.67
C ALA A 148 -8.98 -9.33 14.09
N GLY A 149 -9.77 -8.93 15.08
CA GLY A 149 -9.50 -9.22 16.50
C GLY A 149 -10.72 -9.69 17.29
N SER A 150 -10.46 -10.22 18.49
CA SER A 150 -11.48 -10.57 19.48
C SER A 150 -11.70 -9.45 20.49
N LEU A 151 -10.73 -8.55 20.67
CA LEU A 151 -10.86 -7.32 21.46
C LEU A 151 -9.78 -6.33 21.01
N MET A 152 -10.17 -5.10 20.65
CA MET A 152 -9.22 -4.04 20.31
C MET A 152 -9.72 -2.67 20.78
N GLY A 153 -8.84 -1.92 21.45
CA GLY A 153 -9.17 -0.61 22.01
C GLY A 153 -7.93 0.24 22.31
N GLY A 154 -8.09 1.26 23.15
CA GLY A 154 -6.97 2.04 23.67
C GLY A 154 -6.17 2.74 22.56
N LYS A 155 -4.84 2.54 22.56
CA LYS A 155 -3.89 3.14 21.61
C LYS A 155 -4.21 2.81 20.16
N ILE A 156 -4.68 1.59 19.87
CA ILE A 156 -5.12 1.19 18.52
C ILE A 156 -6.20 2.15 18.00
N THR A 157 -7.12 2.57 18.87
CA THR A 157 -8.20 3.50 18.50
C THR A 157 -7.68 4.91 18.18
N GLN A 158 -6.58 5.33 18.80
CA GLN A 158 -5.94 6.61 18.49
C GLN A 158 -5.20 6.54 17.15
N ALA A 159 -4.45 5.47 16.92
CA ALA A 159 -3.75 5.25 15.65
C ALA A 159 -4.72 5.24 14.45
N ILE A 160 -5.90 4.61 14.60
CA ILE A 160 -6.96 4.65 13.57
C ILE A 160 -7.40 6.08 13.26
N LYS A 161 -7.57 6.93 14.27
CA LYS A 161 -8.00 8.33 14.06
C LYS A 161 -6.95 9.13 13.31
N GLU A 162 -5.68 8.93 13.64
CA GLU A 162 -4.57 9.62 13.00
C GLU A 162 -4.49 9.25 11.52
N ILE A 163 -4.50 7.95 11.20
CA ILE A 163 -4.43 7.50 9.82
C ILE A 163 -5.61 8.00 9.00
N LYS A 164 -6.83 7.92 9.54
CA LYS A 164 -8.03 8.40 8.84
C LYS A 164 -8.08 9.91 8.65
N LYS A 165 -7.33 10.66 9.46
CA LYS A 165 -7.23 12.12 9.34
C LYS A 165 -6.27 12.50 8.21
N ASP A 166 -5.14 11.80 8.14
CA ASP A 166 -4.03 12.20 7.28
C ASP A 166 -3.98 11.41 5.96
N HIS A 167 -4.69 10.29 5.87
CA HIS A 167 -4.70 9.39 4.70
C HIS A 167 -6.13 8.94 4.33
N GLU A 168 -6.35 8.73 3.03
CA GLU A 168 -7.61 8.17 2.51
C GLU A 168 -7.63 6.64 2.63
N VAL A 169 -7.66 6.14 3.88
CA VAL A 169 -7.71 4.70 4.16
C VAL A 169 -9.07 4.34 4.76
N ILE A 170 -9.73 3.35 4.16
CA ILE A 170 -10.96 2.77 4.67
C ILE A 170 -10.63 1.81 5.81
N VAL A 171 -11.21 2.02 7.00
CA VAL A 171 -10.97 1.14 8.16
C VAL A 171 -12.18 0.26 8.42
N ILE A 172 -12.00 -1.05 8.29
CA ILE A 172 -13.01 -2.07 8.58
C ILE A 172 -12.60 -2.80 9.85
N SER A 173 -13.53 -3.01 10.76
CA SER A 173 -13.32 -3.78 11.99
C SER A 173 -14.22 -5.00 11.98
N LEU A 174 -13.72 -6.13 12.50
CA LEU A 174 -14.62 -7.18 12.93
C LEU A 174 -15.50 -6.68 14.09
N ASN A 175 -16.67 -7.29 14.25
CA ASN A 175 -17.55 -7.03 15.37
C ASN A 175 -16.95 -7.62 16.66
N MET A 176 -16.22 -6.77 17.39
CA MET A 176 -15.50 -7.15 18.60
C MET A 176 -15.70 -6.11 19.73
N PRO A 177 -15.60 -6.53 21.01
CA PRO A 177 -15.43 -5.62 22.13
C PRO A 177 -14.27 -4.63 21.96
N GLY A 178 -14.41 -3.45 22.57
CA GLY A 178 -13.39 -2.41 22.58
C GLY A 178 -13.76 -1.17 21.76
N SER A 179 -12.88 -0.16 21.78
CA SER A 179 -13.17 1.16 21.21
C SER A 179 -12.89 1.29 19.71
N VAL A 180 -12.20 0.31 19.10
CA VAL A 180 -11.87 0.32 17.66
C VAL A 180 -13.13 0.35 16.78
N THR A 181 -14.15 -0.43 17.13
CA THR A 181 -15.43 -0.50 16.39
C THR A 181 -16.16 0.85 16.30
N LYS A 182 -15.88 1.79 17.21
CA LYS A 182 -16.47 3.14 17.20
C LYS A 182 -15.78 4.08 16.21
N LYS A 183 -14.60 3.73 15.71
CA LYS A 183 -13.77 4.55 14.80
C LYS A 183 -13.57 3.93 13.42
N ALA A 184 -13.85 2.64 13.28
CA ALA A 184 -14.00 2.00 11.98
C ALA A 184 -15.12 2.67 11.15
N ASP A 185 -14.94 2.68 9.84
CA ASP A 185 -15.95 3.08 8.85
C ASP A 185 -17.06 2.04 8.76
N LEU A 186 -16.68 0.77 8.88
CA LEU A 186 -17.56 -0.37 8.77
C LEU A 186 -17.24 -1.40 9.86
N VAL A 187 -18.28 -1.99 10.45
CA VAL A 187 -18.15 -3.08 11.41
C VAL A 187 -18.89 -4.30 10.87
N VAL A 188 -18.17 -5.40 10.69
CA VAL A 188 -18.68 -6.63 10.07
C VAL A 188 -18.49 -7.82 11.00
N THR A 189 -19.53 -8.63 11.19
CA THR A 189 -19.49 -9.77 12.09
C THR A 189 -18.80 -10.98 11.47
N ASP A 190 -19.13 -11.30 10.21
CA ASP A 190 -18.50 -12.41 9.49
C ASP A 190 -17.13 -12.00 8.95
N PRO A 191 -16.04 -12.71 9.30
CA PRO A 191 -14.70 -12.35 8.88
C PRO A 191 -14.48 -12.53 7.38
N ILE A 192 -15.08 -13.54 6.74
CA ILE A 192 -14.95 -13.76 5.30
C ILE A 192 -15.62 -12.60 4.55
N GLN A 193 -16.83 -12.21 4.98
CA GLN A 193 -17.55 -11.07 4.43
C GLN A 193 -16.79 -9.77 4.63
N ALA A 194 -16.12 -9.57 5.78
CA ALA A 194 -15.29 -8.39 6.02
C ALA A 194 -14.18 -8.27 4.96
N GLY A 195 -13.55 -9.38 4.58
CA GLY A 195 -12.56 -9.43 3.51
C GLY A 195 -13.14 -9.09 2.13
N VAL A 196 -14.29 -9.67 1.79
CA VAL A 196 -15.01 -9.36 0.53
C VAL A 196 -15.36 -7.88 0.46
N MET A 197 -15.94 -7.33 1.54
CA MET A 197 -16.34 -5.92 1.61
C MET A 197 -15.13 -4.98 1.55
N ALA A 198 -13.95 -5.40 2.05
CA ALA A 198 -12.72 -4.62 1.92
C ALA A 198 -12.30 -4.45 0.46
N VAL A 199 -12.37 -5.51 -0.34
CA VAL A 199 -12.07 -5.46 -1.78
C VAL A 199 -13.10 -4.62 -2.50
N MET A 200 -14.39 -4.89 -2.28
CA MET A 200 -15.47 -4.15 -2.93
C MET A 200 -15.44 -2.66 -2.63
N ALA A 201 -14.92 -2.26 -1.46
CA ALA A 201 -14.80 -0.85 -1.07
C ALA A 201 -13.69 -0.10 -1.80
N VAL A 202 -12.69 -0.83 -2.27
CA VAL A 202 -11.47 -0.30 -2.89
C VAL A 202 -11.55 -0.43 -4.42
N ALA A 203 -12.33 -1.39 -4.92
CA ALA A 203 -12.53 -1.64 -6.34
C ALA A 203 -13.31 -0.52 -7.04
N ASP A 204 -12.79 0.01 -8.14
CA ASP A 204 -13.47 1.04 -8.96
C ASP A 204 -14.66 0.47 -9.74
N THR A 205 -14.62 -0.84 -9.98
CA THR A 205 -15.64 -1.58 -10.73
C THR A 205 -16.84 -1.98 -9.88
N ALA A 206 -16.77 -1.82 -8.56
CA ALA A 206 -17.86 -2.16 -7.65
C ALA A 206 -18.85 -0.99 -7.49
N ILE A 207 -20.15 -1.30 -7.51
CA ILE A 207 -21.22 -0.33 -7.19
C ILE A 207 -21.23 0.01 -5.67
N PHE A 208 -20.54 -0.82 -4.89
CA PHE A 208 -20.48 -0.74 -3.44
C PHE A 208 -19.70 0.49 -2.99
N ASP A 209 -20.36 1.38 -2.26
CA ASP A 209 -19.76 2.59 -1.72
C ASP A 209 -20.01 2.66 -0.21
N ILE A 210 -18.94 2.53 0.57
CA ILE A 210 -18.99 2.58 2.04
C ILE A 210 -19.55 3.92 2.52
N LYS A 211 -19.29 5.03 1.81
CA LYS A 211 -19.79 6.36 2.21
C LYS A 211 -21.32 6.40 2.20
N LYS A 212 -21.99 5.60 1.38
CA LYS A 212 -23.46 5.48 1.34
C LYS A 212 -24.03 4.63 2.48
N LEU A 213 -23.22 3.79 3.12
CA LEU A 213 -23.67 2.92 4.21
C LEU A 213 -23.61 3.62 5.57
N GLY A 214 -22.63 4.51 5.80
CA GLY A 214 -22.38 5.12 7.11
C GLY A 214 -21.88 4.09 8.14
N GLN A 215 -21.87 4.45 9.45
CA GLN A 215 -21.48 3.53 10.53
C GLN A 215 -22.56 2.46 10.82
N LYS A 216 -22.79 1.56 9.85
CA LYS A 216 -23.71 0.42 10.01
C LYS A 216 -22.93 -0.83 10.44
N ARG A 217 -23.60 -1.66 11.26
CA ARG A 217 -23.12 -2.97 11.70
C ARG A 217 -23.77 -4.04 10.85
N PHE A 218 -22.98 -4.97 10.33
CA PHE A 218 -23.43 -6.10 9.51
C PHE A 218 -23.06 -7.43 10.17
#